data_AF-A0A2E4BTZ0-F1
#
_entry.id   AF-A0A2E4BTZ0-F1
#
_cell.length_a   1.000
_cell.length_b   1.000
_cell.length_c   1.000
_cell.angle_alpha   90.00
_cell.angle_beta   90.00
_cell.angle_gamma   90.00
#
_symmetry.space_group_name_H-M   'P 1'
#
loop_
_entity.id
_entity.type
_entity.pdbx_description
1 polymer ?
#
loop_
_entity_poly.entity_id
_entity_poly.type
_entity_poly.pdbx_seq_one_letter_code
_entity_poly.pdbx_strand_id
1 'polypeptide(L)'
;FAKRIGLVSPYPPSLTEESVGYWESVGFVIAEVAAVFDDSSDFHPIYSLRAGSAMDAVNSLKDKDVDVIVMLGTGMPTLRSILNCADWDGPPVTSCMLSLAWRTMLHIDGKEASLDGVQAWSRGEDWRQRMLVHCL
;
A
#
# COMPACT_ATOMS: atom_id res chain seq x y z
N PHE A 1 -15.26 4.06 8.39
CA PHE A 1 -14.63 4.77 7.25
C PHE A 1 -13.19 5.05 7.63
N ALA A 2 -12.22 4.74 6.76
CA ALA A 2 -10.83 5.07 7.03
C ALA A 2 -10.61 6.58 6.94
N LYS A 3 -10.01 7.17 7.97
CA LYS A 3 -9.69 8.60 8.07
C LYS A 3 -8.22 8.82 8.43
N ARG A 4 -7.64 7.95 9.26
CA ARG A 4 -6.24 7.98 9.69
C ARG A 4 -5.44 6.99 8.84
N ILE A 5 -4.45 7.48 8.11
CA ILE A 5 -3.67 6.69 7.16
C ILE A 5 -2.22 6.56 7.66
N GLY A 6 -1.70 5.34 7.65
CA GLY A 6 -0.26 5.09 7.67
C GLY A 6 0.27 5.03 6.23
N LEU A 7 1.28 5.83 5.89
CA LEU A 7 1.87 5.84 4.56
C LEU A 7 3.20 5.08 4.54
N VAL A 8 3.36 4.17 3.58
CA VAL A 8 4.67 3.63 3.20
C VAL A 8 5.15 4.39 1.97
N SER A 9 6.14 5.28 2.15
CA SER A 9 6.62 6.17 1.10
C SER A 9 7.99 5.74 0.57
N PRO A 10 8.13 5.43 -0.72
CA PRO A 10 9.44 5.18 -1.35
C PRO A 10 10.11 6.46 -1.86
N TYR A 11 9.51 7.63 -1.60
CA TYR A 11 9.95 8.91 -2.14
C TYR A 11 11.00 9.58 -1.27
N PRO A 12 11.83 10.47 -1.83
CA PRO A 12 12.66 11.35 -1.01
C PRO A 12 11.79 12.21 -0.08
N PRO A 13 12.37 12.77 1.01
CA PRO A 13 11.63 13.52 2.02
C PRO A 13 10.73 14.62 1.45
N SER A 14 11.25 15.45 0.54
CA SER A 14 10.50 16.56 -0.05
C SER A 14 9.25 16.10 -0.81
N LEU A 15 9.35 15.02 -1.59
CA LEU A 15 8.19 14.48 -2.31
C LEU A 15 7.21 13.74 -1.37
N THR A 16 7.73 13.16 -0.28
CA THR A 16 6.88 12.59 0.77
C THR A 16 6.04 13.68 1.45
N GLU A 17 6.64 14.83 1.78
CA GLU A 17 5.95 15.98 2.37
C GLU A 17 4.82 16.49 1.46
N GLU A 18 5.09 16.66 0.16
CA GLU A 18 4.05 17.04 -0.82
C GLU A 18 2.93 16.00 -0.90
N SER A 19 3.27 14.70 -0.86
CA SER A 19 2.26 13.65 -0.83
C SER A 19 1.39 13.72 0.43
N VAL A 20 1.99 13.99 1.60
CA VAL A 20 1.24 14.17 2.85
C VAL A 20 0.27 15.34 2.72
N GLY A 21 0.76 16.49 2.26
CA GLY A 21 -0.07 17.68 2.04
C GLY A 21 -1.25 17.43 1.11
N TYR A 22 -1.06 16.65 0.04
CA TYR A 22 -2.15 16.23 -0.84
C TYR A 22 -3.23 15.43 -0.11
N TRP A 23 -2.85 14.38 0.63
CA TRP A 23 -3.80 13.54 1.37
C TRP A 23 -4.59 14.32 2.42
N GLU A 24 -3.93 15.23 3.13
CA GLU A 24 -4.56 16.10 4.12
C GLU A 24 -5.52 17.10 3.46
N SER A 25 -5.16 17.66 2.31
CA SER A 25 -6.00 18.61 1.57
C SER A 25 -7.35 18.01 1.14
N VAL A 26 -7.41 16.69 0.95
CA VAL A 26 -8.64 15.96 0.57
C VAL A 26 -9.35 15.32 1.77
N GLY A 27 -8.93 15.65 3.00
CA GLY A 27 -9.67 15.36 4.24
C GLY A 27 -9.22 14.13 5.03
N PHE A 28 -8.10 13.50 4.66
CA PHE A 28 -7.49 12.44 5.46
C PHE A 28 -6.53 13.01 6.51
N VAL A 29 -6.16 12.18 7.48
CA VAL A 29 -5.10 12.46 8.45
C VAL A 29 -3.97 11.48 8.17
N ILE A 30 -2.79 11.97 7.83
CA ILE A 30 -1.61 11.12 7.78
C ILE A 30 -1.04 11.00 9.19
N ALA A 31 -1.32 9.86 9.83
CA ALA A 31 -0.99 9.65 11.23
C ALA A 31 0.46 9.17 11.41
N GLU A 32 1.00 8.42 10.46
CA GLU A 32 2.35 7.86 10.49
C GLU A 32 2.90 7.73 9.06
N VAL A 33 4.21 7.90 8.91
CA VAL A 33 4.91 7.71 7.63
C VAL A 33 6.13 6.81 7.85
N ALA A 34 6.18 5.70 7.13
CA ALA A 34 7.33 4.82 7.05
C ALA A 34 8.05 5.05 5.71
N ALA A 35 9.27 5.59 5.77
CA ALA A 35 10.09 5.83 4.57
C ALA A 35 10.85 4.56 4.15
N VAL A 36 10.83 4.26 2.86
CA VAL A 36 11.55 3.15 2.23
C VAL A 36 12.62 3.67 1.24
N PHE A 37 12.86 4.98 1.23
CA PHE A 37 13.81 5.62 0.34
C PHE A 37 15.24 5.20 0.65
N ASP A 38 15.98 4.76 -0.37
CA ASP A 38 17.40 4.46 -0.32
C ASP A 38 18.16 5.47 -1.20
N ASP A 39 18.96 6.33 -0.57
CA ASP A 39 19.72 7.40 -1.22
C ASP A 39 21.00 6.87 -1.91
N SER A 40 21.30 5.57 -1.75
CA SER A 40 22.55 4.96 -2.23
C SER A 40 22.48 4.35 -3.63
N SER A 41 21.30 4.31 -4.26
CA SER A 41 21.13 3.69 -5.58
C SER A 41 21.16 4.70 -6.73
N ASP A 42 22.15 4.56 -7.62
CA ASP A 42 22.19 5.25 -8.90
C ASP A 42 20.96 4.92 -9.78
N PHE A 43 20.38 5.95 -10.39
CA PHE A 43 19.30 5.97 -11.39
C PHE A 43 18.16 4.91 -11.22
N HIS A 44 17.02 5.41 -10.73
CA HIS A 44 15.75 4.72 -10.39
C HIS A 44 15.69 3.95 -9.05
N PRO A 45 15.77 4.65 -7.90
CA PRO A 45 15.75 4.04 -6.56
C PRO A 45 14.56 3.10 -6.28
N ILE A 46 13.38 3.40 -6.80
CA ILE A 46 12.16 2.65 -6.49
C ILE A 46 12.14 1.22 -7.03
N TYR A 47 12.79 0.93 -8.17
CA TYR A 47 12.85 -0.42 -8.75
C TYR A 47 13.93 -1.30 -8.11
N SER A 48 14.88 -0.68 -7.41
CA SER A 48 15.95 -1.35 -6.68
C SER A 48 15.53 -1.72 -5.25
N LEU A 49 14.39 -1.21 -4.78
CA LEU A 49 13.85 -1.55 -3.46
C LEU A 49 13.49 -3.03 -3.40
N ARG A 50 14.16 -3.75 -2.50
CA ARG A 50 13.88 -5.16 -2.25
C ARG A 50 12.54 -5.30 -1.53
N ALA A 51 11.79 -6.36 -1.83
CA ALA A 51 10.52 -6.66 -1.16
C ALA A 51 10.63 -6.71 0.39
N GLY A 52 11.83 -6.99 0.93
CA GLY A 52 12.12 -6.91 2.37
C GLY A 52 11.91 -5.51 2.94
N SER A 53 12.44 -4.46 2.29
CA SER A 53 12.32 -3.08 2.82
C SER A 53 10.88 -2.58 2.82
N ALA A 54 10.07 -3.02 1.84
CA ALA A 54 8.65 -2.72 1.81
C ALA A 54 7.88 -3.40 2.95
N MET A 55 8.20 -4.66 3.29
CA MET A 55 7.55 -5.37 4.39
C MET A 55 7.97 -4.82 5.76
N ASP A 56 9.24 -4.46 5.95
CA ASP A 56 9.72 -3.87 7.20
C ASP A 56 9.02 -2.54 7.51
N ALA A 57 8.79 -1.72 6.47
CA ALA A 57 8.03 -0.48 6.60
C ALA A 57 6.54 -0.70 6.88
N VAL A 58 5.93 -1.77 6.37
CA VAL A 58 4.56 -2.15 6.75
C VAL A 58 4.51 -2.61 8.21
N ASN A 59 5.48 -3.43 8.64
CA ASN A 59 5.55 -3.94 10.00
C ASN A 59 5.74 -2.81 11.03
N SER A 60 6.50 -1.76 10.72
CA SER A 60 6.68 -0.62 11.63
C SER A 60 5.39 0.18 11.88
N LEU A 61 4.38 -0.02 11.04
CA LEU A 61 3.06 0.61 11.14
C LEU A 61 1.99 -0.30 11.76
N LYS A 62 2.30 -1.57 12.03
CA LYS A 62 1.33 -2.58 12.48
C LYS A 62 0.56 -2.16 13.73
N ASP A 63 1.26 -1.70 14.76
CA ASP A 63 0.68 -1.37 16.07
C ASP A 63 0.33 0.12 16.20
N LYS A 64 0.33 0.85 15.09
CA LYS A 64 0.03 2.28 15.05
C LYS A 64 -1.48 2.50 14.99
N ASP A 65 -1.92 3.62 15.58
CA ASP A 65 -3.32 4.05 15.56
C ASP A 65 -3.72 4.63 14.19
N VAL A 66 -3.84 3.74 13.20
CA VAL A 66 -4.23 4.04 11.82
C VAL A 66 -5.33 3.09 11.35
N ASP A 67 -6.22 3.58 10.50
CA ASP A 67 -7.34 2.78 9.97
C ASP A 67 -6.91 1.89 8.79
N VAL A 68 -5.84 2.28 8.09
CA VAL A 68 -5.33 1.64 6.86
C VAL A 68 -3.86 2.00 6.64
N ILE A 69 -3.10 1.07 6.06
CA ILE A 69 -1.76 1.32 5.55
C ILE A 69 -1.80 1.39 4.02
N VAL A 70 -1.28 2.47 3.45
CA VAL A 70 -1.21 2.70 2.01
C VAL A 70 0.24 2.74 1.55
N MET A 71 0.59 1.78 0.70
CA MET A 71 1.90 1.70 0.06
C MET A 71 1.91 2.54 -1.22
N LEU A 72 2.79 3.55 -1.26
CA LEU A 72 2.92 4.49 -2.36
C LEU A 72 3.95 4.02 -3.41
N GLY A 73 3.89 4.64 -4.58
CA GLY A 73 4.82 4.38 -5.69
C GLY A 73 4.43 3.20 -6.58
N THR A 74 4.60 3.39 -7.89
CA THR A 74 4.22 2.40 -8.91
C THR A 74 5.30 1.35 -9.17
N GLY A 75 6.55 1.63 -8.80
CA GLY A 75 7.69 0.74 -9.01
C GLY A 75 8.00 -0.22 -7.86
N MET A 76 7.45 0.01 -6.66
CA MET A 76 7.71 -0.81 -5.48
C MET A 76 6.89 -2.12 -5.57
N PRO A 77 7.51 -3.30 -5.38
CA PRO A 77 6.77 -4.57 -5.39
C PRO A 77 5.92 -4.72 -4.12
N THR A 78 4.62 -4.44 -4.21
CA THR A 78 3.71 -4.37 -3.03
C THR A 78 2.87 -5.63 -2.78
N LEU A 79 2.55 -6.42 -3.81
CA LEU A 79 1.58 -7.53 -3.68
C LEU A 79 1.99 -8.58 -2.66
N ARG A 80 3.29 -8.92 -2.55
CA ARG A 80 3.76 -9.91 -1.56
C ARG A 80 3.59 -9.41 -0.14
N SER A 81 3.96 -8.15 0.12
CA SER A 81 3.82 -7.53 1.44
C SER A 81 2.36 -7.42 1.85
N ILE A 82 1.48 -7.04 0.93
CA ILE A 82 0.02 -7.01 1.15
C ILE A 82 -0.49 -8.42 1.49
N LEU A 83 -0.11 -9.45 0.72
CA LEU A 83 -0.56 -10.83 0.98
C LEU A 83 -0.04 -11.39 2.30
N ASN A 84 1.16 -11.01 2.74
CA ASN A 84 1.69 -11.40 4.04
C ASN A 84 0.87 -10.80 5.21
N CYS A 85 0.03 -9.79 4.95
CA CYS A 85 -0.85 -9.16 5.93
C CYS A 85 -2.30 -9.68 5.86
N ALA A 86 -2.62 -10.66 4.99
CA ALA A 86 -4.00 -11.06 4.73
C ALA A 86 -4.77 -11.53 5.99
N ASP A 87 -4.07 -12.19 6.92
CA ASP A 87 -4.64 -12.75 8.15
C ASP A 87 -4.02 -12.15 9.43
N TRP A 88 -3.36 -10.98 9.32
CA TRP A 88 -2.74 -10.33 10.47
C TRP A 88 -3.74 -9.53 11.32
N ASP A 89 -3.33 -9.18 12.53
CA ASP A 89 -4.08 -8.38 13.51
C ASP A 89 -3.84 -6.85 13.39
N GLY A 90 -3.12 -6.41 12.36
CA GLY A 90 -2.91 -4.99 12.05
C GLY A 90 -3.95 -4.38 11.11
N PRO A 91 -3.81 -3.10 10.75
CA PRO A 91 -4.68 -2.43 9.78
C PRO A 91 -4.65 -3.11 8.40
N PRO A 92 -5.72 -3.02 7.59
CA PRO A 92 -5.67 -3.49 6.22
C PRO A 92 -4.59 -2.74 5.41
N VAL A 93 -3.91 -3.47 4.51
CA VAL A 93 -2.84 -2.92 3.69
C VAL A 93 -3.27 -2.87 2.23
N THR A 94 -3.05 -1.73 1.57
CA THR A 94 -3.28 -1.56 0.13
C THR A 94 -2.13 -0.80 -0.52
N SER A 95 -2.15 -0.69 -1.85
CA SER A 95 -1.23 0.17 -2.61
C SER A 95 -1.98 0.97 -3.66
N CYS A 96 -1.34 1.99 -4.23
CA CYS A 96 -1.92 2.74 -5.35
C CYS A 96 -2.25 1.81 -6.54
N MET A 97 -1.38 0.84 -6.84
CA MET A 97 -1.58 -0.13 -7.92
C MET A 97 -2.71 -1.11 -7.64
N LEU A 98 -2.79 -1.64 -6.40
CA LEU A 98 -3.89 -2.55 -6.02
C LEU A 98 -5.24 -1.80 -6.02
N SER A 99 -5.25 -0.58 -5.51
CA SER A 99 -6.45 0.27 -5.46
C SER A 99 -6.92 0.66 -6.85
N LEU A 100 -6.00 0.95 -7.78
CA LEU A 100 -6.32 1.20 -9.19
C LEU A 100 -6.94 -0.05 -9.83
N ALA A 101 -6.29 -1.21 -9.69
CA ALA A 101 -6.82 -2.46 -10.23
C ALA A 101 -8.22 -2.79 -9.69
N TRP A 102 -8.44 -2.62 -8.39
CA TRP A 102 -9.74 -2.81 -7.75
C TRP A 102 -10.81 -1.88 -8.34
N ARG A 103 -10.52 -0.57 -8.42
CA ARG A 103 -11.44 0.43 -8.98
C ARG A 103 -11.73 0.19 -10.46
N THR A 104 -10.75 -0.27 -11.23
CA THR A 104 -10.94 -0.67 -12.63
C THR A 104 -11.90 -1.85 -12.74
N MET A 105 -11.73 -2.89 -11.90
CA MET A 105 -12.63 -4.05 -11.92
C MET A 105 -14.06 -3.68 -11.51
N LEU A 106 -14.23 -2.81 -10.50
CA LEU A 106 -15.56 -2.29 -10.14
C LEU A 106 -16.23 -1.57 -11.31
N HIS A 107 -15.48 -0.75 -12.04
CA HIS A 107 -16.00 -0.03 -13.21
C HIS A 107 -16.42 -0.98 -14.33
N ILE A 108 -15.58 -1.98 -14.65
CA ILE A 108 -15.88 -2.99 -15.67
C ILE A 108 -17.12 -3.81 -15.29
N ASP A 109 -17.27 -4.18 -14.02
CA ASP A 109 -18.38 -4.99 -13.53
C ASP A 109 -19.66 -4.18 -13.27
N GLY A 110 -19.63 -2.85 -13.39
CA GLY A 110 -20.76 -1.98 -13.05
C GLY A 110 -21.14 -2.02 -11.56
N LYS A 111 -20.15 -2.22 -10.68
CA LYS A 111 -20.34 -2.35 -9.23
C LYS A 111 -19.90 -1.08 -8.49
N GLU A 112 -20.58 -0.78 -7.39
CA GLU A 112 -20.18 0.28 -6.46
C GLU A 112 -19.09 -0.19 -5.50
N ALA A 113 -18.33 0.76 -4.95
CA ALA A 113 -17.32 0.45 -3.95
C ALA A 113 -17.95 0.09 -2.60
N SER A 114 -17.46 -0.97 -1.97
CA SER A 114 -17.88 -1.41 -0.64
C SER A 114 -16.68 -1.73 0.25
N LEU A 115 -16.90 -1.70 1.57
CA LEU A 115 -15.87 -2.05 2.56
C LEU A 115 -15.43 -3.51 2.39
N ASP A 116 -16.39 -4.44 2.27
CA ASP A 116 -16.10 -5.86 2.08
C ASP A 116 -15.29 -6.09 0.80
N GLY A 117 -15.60 -5.35 -0.27
CA GLY A 117 -14.89 -5.44 -1.54
C GLY A 117 -13.42 -5.03 -1.43
N VAL A 118 -13.12 -3.88 -0.82
CA VAL A 118 -11.72 -3.45 -0.65
C VAL A 118 -10.95 -4.37 0.31
N GLN A 119 -11.62 -4.89 1.34
CA GLN A 119 -11.01 -5.85 2.26
C GLN A 119 -10.68 -7.19 1.58
N ALA A 120 -11.57 -7.71 0.75
CA ALA A 120 -11.32 -8.93 -0.04
C ALA A 120 -10.10 -8.77 -0.96
N TRP A 121 -9.95 -7.58 -1.56
CA TRP A 121 -8.77 -7.24 -2.37
C TRP A 121 -7.49 -7.15 -1.55
N SER A 122 -7.54 -6.55 -0.35
CA SER A 122 -6.41 -6.48 0.59
C SER A 122 -5.98 -7.87 1.08
N ARG A 123 -6.92 -8.79 1.31
CA ARG A 123 -6.65 -10.20 1.67
C ARG A 123 -6.26 -11.09 0.49
N GLY A 124 -6.36 -10.57 -0.73
CA GLY A 124 -6.03 -11.28 -1.95
C GLY A 124 -6.95 -12.45 -2.31
N GLU A 125 -8.22 -12.42 -1.89
CA GLU A 125 -9.15 -13.54 -2.05
C GLU A 125 -9.23 -14.06 -3.51
N ASP A 126 -9.31 -13.15 -4.48
CA ASP A 126 -9.46 -13.49 -5.91
C ASP A 126 -8.15 -13.55 -6.71
N TRP A 127 -7.02 -13.07 -6.16
CA TRP A 127 -5.77 -12.93 -6.92
C TRP A 127 -4.57 -13.66 -6.31
N ARG A 128 -4.59 -14.01 -5.01
CA ARG A 128 -3.45 -14.64 -4.33
C ARG A 128 -2.99 -15.93 -4.99
N GLN A 129 -3.92 -16.76 -5.47
CA GLN A 129 -3.60 -18.03 -6.12
C GLN A 129 -2.80 -17.80 -7.40
N ARG A 130 -3.17 -16.80 -8.21
CA ARG A 130 -2.46 -16.45 -9.45
C ARG A 130 -1.04 -15.97 -9.17
N MET A 131 -0.84 -15.22 -8.09
CA MET A 131 0.49 -14.77 -7.68
C MET A 131 1.37 -15.93 -7.23
N LEU A 132 0.84 -16.87 -6.42
CA LEU A 132 1.62 -18.00 -5.89
C LEU A 132 2.06 -18.98 -6.98
N VAL A 133 1.28 -19.14 -8.05
CA VAL A 133 1.61 -20.01 -9.19
C VAL A 133 2.86 -19.54 -9.96
N HIS A 134 3.21 -18.25 -9.88
CA HIS A 134 4.34 -17.66 -10.60
C HIS A 134 5.55 -17.36 -9.68
N CYS A 135 5.56 -17.86 -8.45
CA CYS A 135 6.68 -17.73 -7.51
C CYS A 135 7.48 -19.05 -7.32
N LEU A 136 7.30 -20.01 -8.22
CA LEU A 136 8.17 -21.19 -8.41
C LEU A 136 9.10 -20.96 -9.61
#